data_AF-A0A177B2B6-F1
#
_entry.id   AF-A0A177B2B6-F1
#
_cell.length_a   1.000
_cell.length_b   1.000
_cell.length_c   1.000
_cell.angle_alpha   90.00
_cell.angle_beta   90.00
_cell.angle_gamma   90.00
#
_symmetry.space_group_name_H-M   'P 1'
#
loop_
_entity.id
_entity.type
_entity.pdbx_description
1 polymer ?
#
loop_
_entity_poly.entity_id
_entity_poly.type
_entity_poly.pdbx_seq_one_letter_code
_entity_poly.pdbx_strand_id
1 'polypeptide(L)'
;MEKLDNINDKYIIKHVLGSGSFSQVFYAESRKNEKKVAIKCIDRIKMTSKKSLLSEIDIHKKLKHPNVVQLLETYQDAEFYYLVMPL
;
A
#
# COMPACT_ATOMS: atom_id res chain seq x y z
N MET A 1 -4.15 -16.55 9.28
CA MET A 1 -4.51 -16.24 7.90
C MET A 1 -4.88 -14.76 7.88
N GLU A 2 -4.06 -13.91 7.26
CA GLU A 2 -4.37 -12.49 7.09
C GLU A 2 -5.66 -12.39 6.24
N LYS A 3 -6.72 -11.79 6.79
CA LYS A 3 -7.99 -11.61 6.09
C LYS A 3 -7.76 -10.82 4.79
N LEU A 4 -8.41 -11.26 3.70
CA LEU A 4 -8.61 -10.45 2.50
C LEU A 4 -9.64 -9.35 2.82
N ASP A 5 -9.26 -8.38 3.64
CA ASP A 5 -10.06 -7.16 3.74
C ASP A 5 -9.94 -6.44 2.39
N ASN A 6 -11.07 -6.10 1.76
CA ASN A 6 -11.06 -5.33 0.53
C ASN A 6 -10.69 -3.88 0.86
N ILE A 7 -9.61 -3.36 0.28
CA ILE A 7 -9.15 -1.99 0.53
C ILE A 7 -10.23 -0.95 0.22
N ASN A 8 -11.10 -1.24 -0.75
CA ASN A 8 -12.20 -0.35 -1.15
C ASN A 8 -13.27 -0.19 -0.08
N ASP A 9 -13.34 -1.09 0.91
CA ASP A 9 -14.28 -1.00 2.04
C ASP A 9 -13.83 0.04 3.07
N LYS A 10 -12.52 0.36 3.10
CA LYS A 10 -11.92 1.30 4.07
C LYS A 10 -11.47 2.60 3.46
N TYR A 11 -11.14 2.61 2.17
CA TYR A 11 -10.61 3.78 1.48
C TYR A 11 -11.37 4.08 0.19
N ILE A 12 -11.46 5.37 -0.12
CA ILE A 12 -11.89 5.90 -1.41
C ILE A 12 -10.61 6.24 -2.18
N ILE A 13 -10.21 5.38 -3.10
CA ILE A 13 -9.07 5.61 -3.98
C ILE A 13 -9.46 6.65 -5.03
N LYS A 14 -8.65 7.71 -5.19
CA LYS A 14 -8.90 8.80 -6.13
C LYS A 14 -7.87 8.79 -7.26
N HIS A 15 -7.14 9.88 -7.45
CA HIS A 15 -6.21 10.07 -8.56
C HIS A 15 -4.81 9.55 -8.26
N VAL A 16 -4.02 9.35 -9.31
CA VAL A 16 -2.61 8.94 -9.23
C VAL A 16 -1.76 10.11 -8.74
N LEU A 17 -0.91 9.85 -7.75
CA LEU A 17 0.13 10.77 -7.25
C LEU A 17 1.49 10.51 -7.91
N GLY A 18 1.76 9.26 -8.30
CA GLY A 18 3.02 8.87 -8.92
C GLY A 18 2.97 7.50 -9.56
N SER A 19 3.86 7.25 -10.51
CA SER A 19 4.00 5.96 -11.19
C SER A 19 5.45 5.51 -11.12
N GLY A 20 5.66 4.23 -10.82
CA GLY A 20 6.95 3.53 -10.90
C GLY A 20 6.85 2.33 -11.84
N SER A 21 7.95 1.61 -12.03
CA SER A 21 8.05 0.54 -13.03
C SER A 21 7.04 -0.61 -12.84
N PHE A 22 6.72 -0.93 -11.59
CA PHE A 22 5.83 -2.05 -11.22
C PHE A 22 4.74 -1.63 -10.22
N SER A 23 4.55 -0.33 -10.02
CA SER A 23 3.64 0.18 -9.01
C SER A 23 3.08 1.55 -9.35
N GLN A 24 1.88 1.84 -8.89
CA GLN A 24 1.30 3.18 -8.92
C GLN A 24 0.94 3.63 -7.52
N VAL A 25 1.15 4.91 -7.23
CA VAL A 25 0.79 5.53 -5.97
C VAL A 25 -0.46 6.37 -6.19
N PHE A 26 -1.49 6.13 -5.40
CA PHE A 26 -2.77 6.84 -5.48
C PHE A 26 -2.98 7.70 -4.24
N TYR A 27 -3.60 8.85 -4.43
CA TYR A 27 -4.24 9.59 -3.36
C TYR A 27 -5.51 8.85 -2.95
N ALA A 28 -5.74 8.70 -1.65
CA ALA A 28 -6.99 8.15 -1.14
C ALA A 28 -7.41 8.81 0.18
N GLU A 29 -8.67 8.63 0.54
CA GLU A 29 -9.24 9.09 1.80
C GLU A 29 -9.88 7.93 2.55
N SER A 30 -9.64 7.87 3.87
CA SER A 30 -10.32 6.89 4.72
C SER A 30 -11.81 7.20 4.79
N ARG A 31 -12.65 6.18 4.57
CA ARG A 31 -14.11 6.29 4.70
C ARG A 31 -14.56 6.56 6.14
N LYS A 32 -13.74 6.24 7.13
CA LYS A 32 -14.10 6.35 8.56
C LYS A 32 -13.94 7.77 9.10
N ASN A 33 -12.89 8.48 8.69
CA ASN A 33 -12.49 9.75 9.32
C ASN A 33 -11.90 10.77 8.34
N GLU A 34 -12.08 10.56 7.03
CA GLU A 34 -11.60 11.46 5.96
C GLU A 34 -10.07 11.68 5.96
N LYS A 35 -9.32 10.84 6.70
CA LYS A 35 -7.86 10.94 6.73
C LYS A 35 -7.30 10.65 5.34
N LYS A 36 -6.49 11.60 4.84
CA LYS A 36 -5.78 11.52 3.56
C LYS A 36 -4.59 10.58 3.68
N VAL A 37 -4.42 9.70 2.71
CA VAL A 37 -3.36 8.70 2.65
C VAL A 37 -2.83 8.56 1.23
N ALA A 38 -1.60 8.06 1.12
CA ALA A 38 -1.04 7.54 -0.12
C ALA A 38 -1.14 6.02 -0.13
N ILE A 39 -1.61 5.44 -1.23
CA ILE A 39 -1.72 3.99 -1.43
C ILE A 39 -0.80 3.58 -2.57
N LYS A 40 0.30 2.90 -2.26
CA LYS A 40 1.17 2.29 -3.27
C LYS A 40 0.62 0.91 -3.62
N CYS A 41 0.11 0.79 -4.84
CA CYS A 41 -0.39 -0.44 -5.47
C CYS A 41 0.74 -1.09 -6.27
N ILE A 42 1.09 -2.34 -5.97
CA ILE A 42 2.20 -3.08 -6.58
C ILE A 42 1.66 -4.31 -7.28
N ASP A 43 1.98 -4.46 -8.56
CA ASP A 43 1.54 -5.57 -9.42
C ASP A 43 2.30 -6.86 -9.06
N ARG A 44 1.56 -7.86 -8.58
CA ARG A 44 2.11 -9.17 -8.17
C ARG A 44 2.60 -10.00 -9.34
N ILE A 45 1.99 -9.82 -10.51
CA ILE A 45 2.24 -10.63 -11.70
C ILE A 45 3.54 -10.17 -12.36
N LYS A 46 3.76 -8.85 -12.40
CA LYS A 46 4.96 -8.27 -13.00
C LYS A 46 6.21 -8.38 -12.14
N MET A 47 6.08 -8.75 -10.87
CA MET A 47 7.25 -8.92 -10.00
C MET A 47 7.93 -10.27 -10.21
N THR A 48 9.19 -10.21 -10.61
CA THR A 48 10.04 -11.40 -10.86
C THR A 48 10.30 -12.23 -9.60
N SER A 49 10.19 -11.64 -8.40
CA SER A 49 10.41 -12.33 -7.13
C SER A 49 9.42 -11.89 -6.06
N LYS A 50 8.52 -12.80 -5.67
CA LYS A 50 7.63 -12.60 -4.51
C LYS A 50 8.41 -12.42 -3.20
N LYS A 51 9.60 -13.01 -3.08
CA LYS A 51 10.43 -12.93 -1.86
C LYS A 51 10.97 -11.51 -1.63
N SER A 52 11.37 -10.79 -2.68
CA SER A 52 11.90 -9.43 -2.51
C SER A 52 10.81 -8.47 -2.02
N LEU A 53 9.59 -8.59 -2.57
CA LEU A 53 8.45 -7.78 -2.13
C LEU A 53 8.08 -8.02 -0.67
N LEU A 54 7.96 -9.28 -0.27
CA LEU A 54 7.65 -9.63 1.12
C LEU A 54 8.72 -9.12 2.08
N SER A 55 10.00 -9.17 1.66
CA SER A 55 11.10 -8.58 2.42
C SER A 55 11.00 -7.05 2.51
N GLU A 56 10.64 -6.36 1.43
CA GLU A 56 10.42 -4.90 1.44
C GLU A 56 9.31 -4.53 2.44
N ILE A 57 8.18 -5.24 2.39
CA ILE A 57 7.05 -5.04 3.30
C ILE A 57 7.48 -5.27 4.75
N ASP A 58 8.19 -6.37 5.05
CA ASP A 58 8.60 -6.71 6.41
C ASP A 58 9.61 -5.71 6.99
N ILE A 59 10.56 -5.25 6.18
CA ILE A 59 11.50 -4.19 6.57
C ILE A 59 10.71 -2.91 6.85
N HIS A 60 9.82 -2.50 5.95
CA HIS A 60 9.07 -1.25 6.09
C HIS A 60 8.12 -1.27 7.31
N LYS A 61 7.50 -2.41 7.62
CA LYS A 61 6.68 -2.60 8.84
C LYS A 61 7.48 -2.35 10.13
N LYS A 62 8.78 -2.63 10.13
CA LYS A 62 9.68 -2.45 11.29
C LYS A 62 10.20 -1.02 11.43
N LEU A 63 10.15 -0.21 10.37
CA LEU A 63 10.64 1.16 10.38
C LEU A 63 9.64 2.10 11.06
N LYS A 64 10.03 2.67 12.20
CA LYS A 64 9.28 3.71 12.92
C LYS A 64 10.24 4.84 13.28
N HIS A 65 10.22 5.90 12.48
CA HIS A 65 11.09 7.04 12.67
C HIS A 65 10.42 8.31 12.13
N PRO A 66 10.54 9.49 12.80
CA PRO A 66 9.87 10.72 12.37
C PRO A 66 10.22 11.18 10.94
N ASN A 67 11.41 10.82 10.45
CA ASN A 67 11.90 11.19 9.11
C ASN A 67 11.78 10.08 8.07
N VAL A 68 11.09 8.97 8.39
CA VAL A 68 10.86 7.86 7.46
C VAL A 68 9.37 7.65 7.32
N VAL A 69 8.88 7.61 6.09
CA VAL A 69 7.45 7.37 5.82
C VAL A 69 7.05 6.05 6.46
N GLN A 70 6.07 6.11 7.35
CA GLN A 70 5.60 4.93 8.08
C GLN A 70 4.58 4.15 7.25
N LEU A 71 4.72 2.83 7.24
CA LEU A 71 3.68 1.93 6.74
C LEU A 71 2.58 1.79 7.80
N LEU A 72 1.36 2.20 7.45
CA LEU A 72 0.21 2.16 8.36
C LEU A 72 -0.48 0.80 8.29
N GLU A 73 -0.84 0.37 7.09
CA GLU A 73 -1.65 -0.82 6.84
C GLU A 73 -1.24 -1.47 5.51
N THR A 74 -1.47 -2.77 5.39
CA THR A 74 -1.21 -3.54 4.16
C THR A 74 -2.43 -4.33 3.76
N TYR A 75 -2.77 -4.31 2.48
CA TYR A 75 -3.83 -5.12 1.88
C TYR A 75 -3.26 -5.91 0.71
N GLN A 76 -3.94 -7.00 0.34
CA GLN A 76 -3.59 -7.76 -0.85
C GLN A 76 -4.84 -8.41 -1.45
N ASP A 77 -4.87 -8.52 -2.77
CA ASP A 77 -5.80 -9.38 -3.49
C ASP A 77 -5.01 -10.34 -4.40
N ALA A 78 -5.66 -10.98 -5.37
CA ALA A 78 -5.00 -11.93 -6.26
C ALA A 78 -3.89 -11.30 -7.12
N GLU A 79 -4.02 -10.02 -7.47
CA GLU A 79 -3.22 -9.33 -8.49
C GLU A 79 -2.31 -8.25 -7.90
N PHE A 80 -2.66 -7.66 -6.75
CA PHE A 80 -1.98 -6.50 -6.20
C PHE A 80 -1.67 -6.61 -4.70
N TYR A 81 -0.57 -5.96 -4.32
CA TYR A 81 -0.32 -5.54 -2.93
C TYR A 81 -0.59 -4.05 -2.79
N TYR A 82 -1.19 -3.66 -1.67
CA TYR A 82 -1.47 -2.27 -1.35
C TYR A 82 -0.79 -1.89 -0.04
N LEU A 83 0.02 -0.84 -0.08
CA LEU A 83 0.70 -0.25 1.07
C LEU A 83 0.06 1.10 1.38
N VAL A 84 -0.55 1.24 2.56
CA VAL A 84 -1.17 2.48 3.01
C VAL A 84 -0.18 3.28 3.85
N MET A 85 0.03 4.54 3.49
CA MET A 85 1.00 5.46 4.10
C MET A 85 0.35 6.81 4.36
N PRO A 86 0.83 7.61 5.34
CA PRO A 86 0.41 9.01 5.45
C PRO A 86 0.79 9.76 4.17
N LEU A 87 -0.08 10.71 3.77
CA LEU A 87 0.20 11.64 2.69
C LEU A 87 1.07 12.80 3.20
#